data_AF-A0A952HC30-F1
#
_entry.id   AF-A0A952HC30-F1
#
_cell.length_a   1.000
_cell.length_b   1.000
_cell.length_c   1.000
_cell.angle_alpha   90.00
_cell.angle_beta   90.00
_cell.angle_gamma   90.00
#
_symmetry.space_group_name_H-M   'P 1'
#
loop_
_entity.id
_entity.type
_entity.pdbx_description
1 polymer ?
#
loop_
_entity_poly.entity_id
_entity_poly.type
_entity_poly.pdbx_seq_one_letter_code
_entity_poly.pdbx_strand_id
1 'polypeptide(L)' 'RAAGTNPGGIHVELTGDDVTECLGGSEHIDEETLATRYESLCDPRLNHMQSLELAFLVAEELSHA' A
#
# COMPACT_ATOMS: atom_id res chain seq x y z
N ARG A 1 15.44 11.02 -8.84
CA ARG A 1 16.87 11.33 -8.57
C ARG A 1 17.69 11.53 -9.86
N ALA A 2 17.90 10.51 -10.71
CA ALA A 2 18.76 10.62 -11.90
C ALA A 2 18.34 11.70 -12.92
N ALA A 3 17.03 11.90 -13.12
CA ALA A 3 16.51 12.95 -14.01
C ALA A 3 16.59 14.38 -13.42
N GLY A 4 17.03 14.54 -12.16
CA GLY A 4 17.14 15.84 -11.49
C GLY A 4 15.80 16.54 -11.20
N THR A 5 14.68 15.83 -11.30
CA THR A 5 13.31 16.37 -11.07
C THR A 5 12.77 16.01 -9.69
N ASN A 6 11.76 16.77 -9.23
CA ASN A 6 11.11 16.57 -7.94
C ASN A 6 10.00 15.48 -8.00
N PRO A 7 10.03 14.43 -7.16
CA PRO A 7 8.92 13.49 -7.05
C PRO A 7 7.73 14.16 -6.35
N GLY A 8 6.71 14.54 -7.12
CA GLY A 8 5.61 15.39 -6.65
C GLY A 8 4.57 14.74 -5.74
N GLY A 9 4.58 13.41 -5.61
CA GLY A 9 3.66 12.68 -4.74
C GLY A 9 3.27 11.32 -5.31
N ILE A 10 2.40 10.63 -4.57
CA ILE A 10 1.81 9.34 -4.93
C ILE A 10 0.28 9.45 -4.83
N HIS A 11 -0.42 8.62 -5.61
CA HIS A 11 -1.87 8.43 -5.52
C HIS A 11 -2.11 6.94 -5.35
N VAL A 12 -2.84 6.55 -4.29
CA VAL A 12 -3.08 5.15 -3.94
C VAL A 12 -4.53 4.96 -3.51
N GLU A 13 -5.06 3.77 -3.76
CA GLU A 13 -6.36 3.34 -3.24
C GLU A 13 -6.15 2.61 -1.90
N LEU A 14 -6.82 3.08 -0.85
CA LEU A 14 -6.68 2.53 0.49
C LEU A 14 -8.00 2.54 1.24
N THR A 15 -8.08 1.71 2.28
CA THR A 15 -9.10 1.78 3.31
C THR A 15 -8.48 1.65 4.70
N GLY A 16 -9.17 2.16 5.72
CA GLY A 16 -8.77 2.02 7.12
C GLY A 16 -9.13 0.67 7.75
N ASP A 17 -9.82 -0.19 6.99
CA ASP A 17 -10.25 -1.51 7.43
C ASP A 17 -9.15 -2.56 7.21
N ASP A 18 -9.18 -3.66 7.99
CA ASP A 18 -8.28 -4.81 7.83
C ASP A 18 -8.77 -5.74 6.72
N VAL A 19 -8.92 -5.18 5.51
CA VAL A 19 -9.27 -5.94 4.32
C VAL A 19 -8.10 -6.80 3.86
N THR A 20 -8.42 -7.86 3.12
CA THR A 20 -7.46 -8.76 2.49
C THR A 20 -7.57 -8.64 0.99
N GLU A 21 -7.24 -7.45 0.47
CA GLU A 21 -7.45 -7.11 -0.94
C GLU A 21 -6.12 -7.10 -1.73
N CYS A 22 -5.02 -6.64 -1.12
CA CYS A 22 -3.69 -6.65 -1.71
C CYS A 22 -2.79 -7.74 -1.08
N LEU A 23 -2.00 -8.42 -1.91
CA LEU A 23 -1.01 -9.42 -1.46
C LEU A 23 0.17 -8.76 -0.72
N GLY A 24 0.80 -9.52 0.18
CA GLY A 24 2.01 -9.13 0.89
C GLY A 24 1.75 -8.13 2.02
N GLY A 25 2.66 -7.17 2.15
CA GLY A 25 2.77 -6.32 3.34
C GLY A 25 3.29 -7.09 4.56
N SER A 26 3.42 -6.37 5.67
CA SER A 26 3.87 -6.90 6.97
C SER A 26 2.98 -8.03 7.54
N GLU A 27 1.72 -8.12 7.11
CA GLU A 27 0.79 -9.19 7.51
C GLU A 27 0.89 -10.44 6.63
N HIS A 28 1.72 -10.43 5.57
CA HIS A 28 1.95 -11.56 4.67
C HIS A 28 0.66 -12.13 4.04
N ILE A 29 -0.22 -11.26 3.53
CA ILE A 29 -1.45 -11.69 2.85
C ILE A 29 -1.09 -12.49 1.59
N ASP A 30 -1.53 -13.74 1.52
CA ASP A 30 -1.38 -14.63 0.36
C ASP A 30 -2.71 -14.79 -0.40
N GLU A 31 -2.67 -15.54 -1.52
CA GLU A 31 -3.83 -15.73 -2.39
C GLU A 31 -5.03 -16.38 -1.66
N GLU A 32 -4.77 -17.30 -0.73
CA GLU A 32 -5.83 -17.95 0.06
C GLU A 32 -6.47 -16.95 1.04
N THR A 33 -5.65 -16.09 1.64
CA THR A 33 -6.09 -15.07 2.60
C THR A 33 -6.99 -14.03 1.95
N LEU A 34 -6.85 -13.76 0.64
CA LEU A 34 -7.69 -12.79 -0.07
C LEU A 34 -9.19 -13.06 0.14
N ALA A 35 -9.60 -14.33 0.13
CA ALA A 35 -11.01 -14.71 0.24
C ALA A 35 -11.63 -14.41 1.61
N THR A 36 -10.83 -14.06 2.62
CA THR A 36 -11.33 -13.89 3.99
C THR A 36 -12.05 -12.56 4.21
N ARG A 37 -11.55 -11.46 3.63
CA ARG A 37 -12.08 -10.10 3.76
C ARG A 37 -11.83 -9.24 2.51
N TYR A 38 -12.17 -9.75 1.34
CA TYR A 38 -12.21 -8.96 0.11
C TYR A 38 -13.54 -8.19 0.03
N GLU A 39 -13.52 -6.87 0.22
CA GLU A 39 -14.75 -6.07 0.36
C GLU A 39 -14.98 -5.10 -0.80
N SER A 40 -13.92 -4.68 -1.50
CA SER A 40 -14.02 -3.79 -2.66
C SER A 40 -14.84 -4.42 -3.79
N LEU A 41 -15.69 -3.60 -4.41
CA LEU A 41 -16.44 -3.95 -5.62
C LEU A 41 -15.69 -3.61 -6.91
N CYS A 42 -14.54 -2.96 -6.80
CA CYS A 42 -13.71 -2.54 -7.91
C CYS A 42 -12.29 -3.09 -7.70
N ASP A 43 -11.30 -2.21 -7.66
CA ASP A 43 -9.91 -2.59 -7.51
C ASP A 43 -9.57 -2.89 -6.04
N PRO A 44 -8.58 -3.76 -5.79
CA PRO A 44 -8.11 -4.08 -4.44
C PRO A 44 -7.41 -2.88 -3.81
N ARG A 45 -7.77 -2.57 -2.57
CA ARG A 45 -7.23 -1.44 -1.81
C ARG A 45 -6.16 -1.91 -0.84
N LEU A 46 -5.20 -1.03 -0.54
CA LEU A 46 -4.30 -1.23 0.60
C LEU A 46 -5.11 -1.18 1.90
N ASN A 47 -4.87 -2.15 2.78
CA ASN A 47 -5.43 -2.12 4.13
C ASN A 47 -4.69 -1.12 5.03
N HIS A 48 -5.11 -0.97 6.28
CA HIS A 48 -4.51 0.01 7.19
C HIS A 48 -3.00 -0.22 7.44
N MET A 49 -2.56 -1.46 7.63
CA MET A 49 -1.16 -1.81 7.87
C MET A 49 -0.30 -1.55 6.63
N GLN A 50 -0.76 -2.04 5.47
CA GLN A 50 -0.08 -1.85 4.18
C GLN A 50 0.04 -0.36 3.82
N SER A 51 -1.00 0.43 4.12
CA SER A 51 -0.98 1.88 3.89
C SER A 51 0.04 2.59 4.77
N LEU A 52 0.13 2.22 6.05
CA LEU A 52 1.09 2.80 6.97
C LEU A 52 2.52 2.40 6.61
N GLU A 53 2.74 1.13 6.26
CA GLU A 53 4.01 0.61 5.80
C GLU A 53 4.50 1.38 4.55
N LEU A 54 3.64 1.55 3.54
CA LEU A 54 3.96 2.32 2.34
C LEU A 54 4.33 3.77 2.69
N ALA A 55 3.61 4.40 3.62
CA ALA A 55 3.91 5.77 4.04
C ALA A 55 5.32 5.90 4.65
N PHE A 56 5.74 4.94 5.47
CA PHE A 56 7.10 4.92 6.03
C PHE A 56 8.17 4.67 4.96
N LEU A 57 7.95 3.71 4.05
CA LEU A 57 8.88 3.43 2.95
C LEU A 57 9.06 4.66 2.04
N VAL A 58 7.97 5.35 1.72
CA VAL A 58 8.02 6.58 0.91
C VAL A 58 8.70 7.72 1.67
N ALA A 59 8.47 7.83 2.98
CA ALA A 59 9.18 8.81 3.81
C ALA A 59 10.70 8.54 3.83
N GLU A 60 11.13 7.28 3.92
CA GLU A 60 12.53 6.89 3.81
C GLU A 60 13.11 7.29 2.43
N GLU A 61 12.40 6.98 1.34
CA GLU A 61 12.83 7.38 0.00
C GLU A 61 12.94 8.89 -0.19
N LEU A 62 12.06 9.67 0.43
CA LEU A 62 12.12 11.14 0.40
C LEU A 62 13.24 11.68 1.30
N SER A 63 13.58 11.01 2.40
CA SER A 63 14.68 11.41 3.29
C SER A 63 16.05 11.26 2.63
N HIS A 64 16.15 10.38 1.62
CA HIS A 64 17.33 10.15 0.82
C HIS A 64 17.31 10.88 -0.53
N ALA A 65 16.26 11.68 -0.82
CA ALA A 65 16.05 12.36 -2.10
C ALA A 65 16.86 13.64 -2.30
#